data_AF-A0AAD5II55-F1
#
_entry.id   AF-A0AAD5II55-F1
#
_cell.length_a   1.000
_cell.length_b   1.000
_cell.length_c   1.000
_cell.angle_alpha   90.00
_cell.angle_beta   90.00
_cell.angle_gamma   90.00
#
_symmetry.space_group_name_H-M   'P 1'
#
loop_
_entity.id
_entity.type
_entity.pdbx_description
1 polymer ?
#
loop_
_entity_poly.entity_id
_entity_poly.type
_entity_poly.pdbx_seq_one_letter_code
_entity_poly.pdbx_strand_id
1 'polypeptide(L)'
;MDKTEKFDFVLTSLQNTVIQVVPKINEISRMDQEHDDYPKQEIVVFLEQLEKGKELVATCADIPRWNKYKRRKYAKRFADMDSSLRKLLEVQFQAEQVLYIKKMLSEMAAINKKLDRINIQIPEGVSGGGESSNAAATDQSSDDQTAGRQSRFEMRFRRK
;
A
#
# COMPACT_ATOMS: atom_id res chain seq x y z
N MET A 1 2.02 5.40 35.73
CA MET A 1 3.25 5.48 34.92
C MET A 1 4.07 6.67 35.37
N ASP A 2 5.28 6.41 35.87
CA ASP A 2 6.25 7.47 36.14
C ASP A 2 6.69 8.14 34.82
N LYS A 3 7.16 9.39 34.90
CA LYS A 3 7.62 10.16 33.75
C LYS A 3 8.85 9.54 33.07
N THR A 4 9.64 8.79 33.81
CA THR A 4 10.80 8.05 33.29
C THR A 4 10.34 6.86 32.47
N GLU A 5 9.41 6.06 33.02
CA GLU A 5 8.78 4.92 32.33
C GLU A 5 8.10 5.33 31.01
N LYS A 6 7.43 6.50 30.98
CA LYS A 6 6.80 7.01 29.76
C LYS A 6 7.82 7.35 28.67
N PHE A 7 8.99 7.87 29.04
CA PHE A 7 10.04 8.20 28.07
C PHE A 7 10.62 6.92 27.45
N ASP A 8 10.96 5.94 28.29
CA ASP A 8 11.57 4.68 27.85
C ASP A 8 10.58 3.88 26.98
N PHE A 9 9.30 3.86 27.34
CA PHE A 9 8.24 3.25 26.53
C PHE A 9 8.15 3.87 25.12
N VAL A 10 8.09 5.21 25.02
CA VAL A 10 7.99 5.92 23.73
C VAL A 10 9.22 5.63 22.87
N LEU A 11 10.42 5.66 23.45
CA LEU A 11 11.66 5.40 22.72
C LEU A 11 11.71 3.96 22.20
N THR A 12 11.31 2.99 23.03
CA THR A 12 11.24 1.57 22.65
C THR A 12 10.21 1.34 21.54
N SER A 13 9.04 1.97 21.63
CA SER A 13 8.01 1.88 20.60
C SER A 13 8.50 2.43 19.25
N LEU A 14 9.14 3.60 19.26
CA LEU A 14 9.74 4.20 18.07
C LEU A 14 10.83 3.30 17.48
N GLN A 15 11.72 2.77 18.32
CA GLN A 15 12.79 1.86 17.89
C GLN A 15 12.22 0.61 17.22
N ASN A 16 11.18 0.01 17.79
CA ASN A 16 10.52 -1.15 17.19
C ASN A 16 9.91 -0.82 15.82
N THR A 17 9.25 0.34 15.70
CA THR A 17 8.73 0.82 14.40
C THR A 17 9.85 0.91 13.37
N VAL A 18 10.98 1.55 13.72
CA VAL A 18 12.12 1.74 12.81
C VAL A 18 12.74 0.40 12.39
N ILE A 19 13.00 -0.51 13.34
CA ILE A 19 13.59 -1.83 13.06
C ILE A 19 12.71 -2.65 12.11
N GLN A 20 11.39 -2.55 12.23
CA GLN A 20 10.47 -3.31 11.39
C GLN A 20 10.30 -2.71 9.98
N VAL A 21 10.30 -1.38 9.87
CA VAL A 21 9.88 -0.68 8.65
C VAL A 21 11.06 -0.36 7.73
N VAL A 22 12.23 0.02 8.29
CA VAL A 22 13.40 0.41 7.47
C VAL A 22 13.83 -0.68 6.49
N PRO A 23 13.95 -1.96 6.88
CA PRO A 23 14.36 -3.01 5.94
C PRO A 23 13.39 -3.13 4.75
N LYS A 24 12.08 -2.95 4.99
CA LYS A 24 11.05 -3.04 3.95
C LYS A 24 11.12 -1.86 2.99
N ILE A 25 11.35 -0.65 3.50
CA ILE A 25 11.46 0.55 2.65
C ILE A 25 12.74 0.53 1.83
N ASN A 26 13.85 0.00 2.38
CA ASN A 26 15.07 -0.20 1.61
C ASN A 26 14.87 -1.19 0.47
N GLU A 27 14.12 -2.27 0.71
CA GLU A 27 13.78 -3.24 -0.32
C GLU A 27 12.96 -2.60 -1.45
N ILE A 28 11.93 -1.83 -1.10
CA ILE A 28 11.10 -1.09 -2.08
C ILE A 28 11.98 -0.11 -2.88
N SER A 29 12.86 0.63 -2.21
CA SER A 29 13.74 1.60 -2.88
C SER A 29 14.72 0.91 -3.85
N ARG A 30 15.19 -0.29 -3.52
CA ARG A 30 16.05 -1.09 -4.41
C ARG A 30 15.27 -1.56 -5.64
N MET A 31 14.05 -2.05 -5.44
CA MET A 31 13.18 -2.45 -6.55
C MET A 31 12.86 -1.26 -7.47
N ASP A 32 12.52 -0.10 -6.92
CA ASP A 32 12.24 1.11 -7.71
C ASP A 32 13.47 1.47 -8.60
N GLN A 33 14.69 1.36 -8.06
CA GLN A 33 15.93 1.55 -8.83
C GLN A 33 16.13 0.51 -9.93
N GLU A 34 15.84 -0.77 -9.67
CA GLU A 34 15.93 -1.85 -10.65
C GLU A 34 14.94 -1.66 -11.83
N HIS A 35 13.84 -0.94 -11.60
CA HIS A 35 12.80 -0.68 -12.59
C HIS A 35 12.88 0.71 -13.26
N ASP A 36 13.95 1.48 -13.03
CA ASP A 36 14.08 2.89 -13.46
C ASP A 36 12.90 3.78 -13.00
N ASP A 37 12.25 3.40 -11.89
CA ASP A 37 11.19 4.17 -11.26
C ASP A 37 11.78 5.25 -10.36
N TYR A 38 11.17 6.44 -10.36
CA TYR A 38 11.53 7.49 -9.42
C TYR A 38 11.16 7.08 -7.99
N PRO A 39 12.03 7.33 -6.99
CA PRO A 39 11.70 7.04 -5.60
C PRO A 39 10.42 7.77 -5.22
N LYS A 40 9.47 7.01 -4.67
CA LYS A 40 8.15 7.54 -4.32
C LYS A 40 8.31 8.67 -3.30
N GLN A 41 7.54 9.74 -3.48
CA GLN A 41 7.62 10.94 -2.63
C GLN A 41 7.47 10.59 -1.14
N GLU A 42 6.70 9.56 -0.84
CA GLU A 42 6.38 9.10 0.50
C GLU A 42 7.54 8.35 1.14
N ILE A 43 8.33 7.64 0.35
CA ILE A 43 9.62 7.06 0.77
C ILE A 43 10.60 8.18 1.11
N VAL A 44 10.68 9.22 0.26
CA VAL A 44 11.56 10.38 0.52
C VAL A 44 11.17 11.06 1.84
N VAL A 45 9.87 11.36 2.02
CA VAL A 45 9.36 11.98 3.26
C VAL A 45 9.58 11.08 4.47
N PHE A 46 9.45 9.76 4.32
CA PHE A 46 9.75 8.80 5.39
C PHE A 46 11.22 8.88 5.82
N LEU A 47 12.14 8.84 4.86
CA LEU A 47 13.58 8.90 5.12
C LEU A 47 13.99 10.23 5.77
N GLU A 48 13.43 11.36 5.31
CA GLU A 48 13.65 12.67 5.95
C GLU A 48 13.19 12.68 7.41
N GLN A 49 12.08 12.02 7.71
CA GLN A 49 11.56 11.95 9.08
C GLN A 49 12.46 11.09 9.98
N LEU A 50 13.08 10.05 9.43
CA LEU A 50 14.08 9.25 10.14
C LEU A 50 15.36 10.03 10.41
N GLU A 51 15.82 10.85 9.46
CA GLU A 51 17.01 11.68 9.67
C GLU A 51 16.78 12.71 10.78
N LYS A 52 15.61 13.37 10.81
CA LYS A 52 15.18 14.21 11.94
C LYS A 52 15.16 13.43 13.27
N GLY A 53 14.80 12.15 13.21
CA GLY A 53 14.82 11.26 14.37
C GLY A 53 16.21 10.98 14.91
N LYS A 54 17.16 10.73 14.02
CA LYS A 54 18.57 10.56 14.36
C LYS A 54 19.13 11.81 15.05
N GLU A 55 18.86 13.00 14.53
CA GLU A 55 19.25 14.26 15.17
C GLU A 55 18.60 14.43 16.56
N LEU A 56 17.33 14.04 16.69
CA LEU A 56 16.59 14.12 17.94
C LEU A 56 17.17 13.19 19.01
N VAL A 57 17.55 11.96 18.63
CA VAL A 57 18.23 10.99 19.51
C VAL A 57 19.60 11.52 19.93
N ALA A 58 20.41 12.00 18.99
CA ALA A 58 21.74 12.56 19.28
C ALA A 58 21.64 13.71 20.28
N THR A 59 20.77 14.68 20.03
CA THR A 59 20.58 15.83 20.93
C THR A 59 20.02 15.39 22.29
N CYS A 60 19.22 14.33 22.35
CA CYS A 60 18.69 13.81 23.61
C CYS A 60 19.77 13.10 24.45
N ALA A 61 20.74 12.44 23.80
CA ALA A 61 21.83 11.73 24.48
C ALA A 61 22.73 12.68 25.28
N ASP A 62 22.91 13.92 24.79
CA ASP A 62 23.72 14.95 25.45
C ASP A 62 23.04 15.57 26.68
N ILE A 63 21.76 15.25 26.95
CA ILE A 63 21.01 15.85 28.05
C ILE A 63 21.33 15.11 29.34
N PRO A 64 21.84 15.82 30.38
CA PRO A 64 22.11 15.20 31.66
C PRO A 64 20.84 14.59 32.28
N ARG A 65 20.95 13.40 32.89
CA ARG A 65 19.81 12.66 33.48
C ARG A 65 19.02 13.48 34.51
N TRP A 66 19.67 14.40 35.22
CA TRP A 66 19.03 15.26 36.22
C TRP A 66 18.14 16.36 35.58
N ASN A 67 18.29 16.66 34.29
CA ASN A 67 17.47 17.64 33.60
C ASN A 67 16.11 17.06 33.16
N LYS A 68 15.24 16.85 34.17
CA LYS A 68 13.89 16.28 33.99
C LYS A 68 12.99 17.11 33.07
N TYR A 69 13.16 18.44 33.05
CA TYR A 69 12.39 19.34 32.19
C TYR A 69 12.72 19.10 30.71
N LYS A 70 14.01 19.12 30.34
CA LYS A 70 14.43 18.82 28.96
C LYS A 70 14.01 17.41 28.57
N ARG A 71 14.22 16.40 29.42
CA ARG A 71 13.79 15.01 29.12
C ARG A 71 12.30 14.90 28.82
N ARG A 72 11.41 15.58 29.57
CA ARG A 72 9.97 15.60 29.23
C ARG A 72 9.69 16.26 27.88
N LYS A 73 10.39 17.35 27.54
CA LYS A 73 10.24 18.00 26.24
C LYS A 73 10.63 17.05 25.10
N TYR A 74 11.71 16.28 25.26
CA TYR A 74 12.13 15.28 24.28
C TYR A 74 11.20 14.07 24.23
N ALA A 75 10.67 13.60 25.37
CA ALA A 75 9.64 12.56 25.39
C ALA A 75 8.44 12.92 24.49
N LYS A 76 7.99 14.18 24.57
CA LYS A 76 6.93 14.69 23.70
C LYS A 76 7.36 14.68 22.24
N ARG A 77 8.57 15.16 21.92
CA ARG A 77 9.08 15.16 20.54
C ARG A 77 9.19 13.75 19.94
N PHE A 78 9.64 12.76 20.72
CA PHE A 78 9.67 11.36 20.27
C PHE A 78 8.26 10.81 20.03
N ALA A 79 7.28 11.16 20.88
CA ALA A 79 5.90 10.76 20.68
C ALA A 79 5.29 11.40 19.43
N ASP A 80 5.54 12.69 19.20
CA ASP A 80 5.10 13.41 18.00
C ASP A 80 5.72 12.79 16.73
N MET A 81 6.98 12.35 16.81
CA MET A 81 7.68 11.66 15.74
C MET A 81 7.12 10.27 15.44
N ASP A 82 6.94 9.42 16.46
CA ASP A 82 6.33 8.10 16.28
C ASP A 82 4.92 8.22 15.69
N SER A 83 4.12 9.18 16.17
CA SER A 83 2.81 9.48 15.61
C SER A 83 2.87 9.91 14.14
N SER A 84 3.86 10.74 13.77
CA SER A 84 4.05 11.18 12.38
C SER A 84 4.44 10.03 11.46
N LEU A 85 5.35 9.16 11.92
CA LEU A 85 5.76 7.96 11.17
C LEU A 85 4.60 6.99 10.99
N ARG A 86 3.83 6.71 12.06
CA ARG A 86 2.63 5.87 11.98
C ARG A 86 1.62 6.45 11.00
N LYS A 87 1.33 7.75 11.07
CA LYS A 87 0.40 8.41 10.15
C LYS A 87 0.86 8.26 8.70
N LEU A 88 2.15 8.41 8.42
CA LEU A 88 2.69 8.25 7.07
C LEU A 88 2.47 6.82 6.57
N LEU A 89 2.77 5.82 7.41
CA LEU A 89 2.62 4.40 7.07
C LEU A 89 1.15 3.96 6.94
N GLU A 90 0.29 4.40 7.85
CA GLU A 90 -1.10 3.98 7.95
C GLU A 90 -2.01 4.75 6.99
N VAL A 91 -1.69 5.99 6.65
CA VAL A 91 -2.56 6.84 5.81
C VAL A 91 -2.00 7.00 4.41
N GLN A 92 -0.76 7.48 4.28
CA GLN A 92 -0.21 7.84 2.96
C GLN A 92 0.14 6.57 2.17
N PHE A 93 1.03 5.74 2.73
CA PHE A 93 1.41 4.47 2.12
C PHE A 93 0.23 3.54 1.81
N GLN A 94 -0.78 3.51 2.67
CA GLN A 94 -2.00 2.72 2.40
C GLN A 94 -2.82 3.31 1.25
N ALA A 95 -2.98 4.63 1.20
CA ALA A 95 -3.72 5.29 0.12
C ALA A 95 -3.02 5.09 -1.24
N GLU A 96 -1.69 5.22 -1.30
CA GLU A 96 -0.94 4.91 -2.52
C GLU A 96 -1.08 3.45 -2.92
N GLN A 97 -0.94 2.50 -2.00
CA GLN A 97 -1.11 1.08 -2.31
C GLN A 97 -2.47 0.81 -2.97
N VAL A 98 -3.55 1.38 -2.41
CA VAL A 98 -4.90 1.26 -2.99
C VAL A 98 -4.96 1.85 -4.40
N LEU A 99 -4.31 3.01 -4.62
CA LEU A 99 -4.25 3.64 -5.94
C LEU A 99 -3.48 2.77 -6.95
N TYR A 100 -2.31 2.26 -6.57
CA TYR A 100 -1.50 1.37 -7.40
C TYR A 100 -2.25 0.10 -7.78
N ILE A 101 -2.91 -0.56 -6.81
CA ILE A 101 -3.73 -1.76 -7.06
C ILE A 101 -4.84 -1.45 -8.07
N LYS A 102 -5.53 -0.31 -7.93
CA LYS A 102 -6.60 0.09 -8.87
C LYS A 102 -6.07 0.34 -10.28
N LYS A 103 -4.91 1.01 -10.42
CA LYS A 103 -4.27 1.22 -11.72
C LYS A 103 -3.89 -0.10 -12.37
N MET A 104 -3.22 -0.98 -11.63
CA MET A 104 -2.84 -2.31 -12.08
C MET A 104 -4.05 -3.13 -12.55
N LEU A 105 -5.15 -3.15 -11.78
CA LEU A 105 -6.38 -3.84 -12.17
C LEU A 105 -6.98 -3.28 -13.47
N SER A 106 -6.94 -1.96 -13.65
CA SER A 106 -7.41 -1.31 -14.87
C SER A 106 -6.55 -1.68 -16.08
N GLU A 107 -5.23 -1.70 -15.91
CA GLU A 107 -4.29 -2.09 -16.96
C GLU A 107 -4.46 -3.56 -17.33
N MET A 108 -4.59 -4.46 -16.34
CA MET A 108 -4.89 -5.87 -16.55
C MET A 108 -6.20 -6.08 -17.32
N ALA A 109 -7.26 -5.35 -16.98
CA ALA A 109 -8.53 -5.43 -17.70
C ALA A 109 -8.37 -4.98 -19.18
N ALA A 110 -7.58 -3.94 -19.43
CA ALA A 110 -7.28 -3.49 -20.78
C ALA A 110 -6.44 -4.53 -21.56
N ILE A 111 -5.48 -5.19 -20.90
CA ILE A 111 -4.67 -6.27 -21.48
C ILE A 111 -5.57 -7.46 -21.85
N ASN A 112 -6.43 -7.93 -20.95
CA ASN A 112 -7.34 -9.04 -21.21
C ASN A 112 -8.25 -8.76 -22.43
N LYS A 113 -8.81 -7.55 -22.50
CA LYS A 113 -9.63 -7.14 -23.65
C LYS A 113 -8.86 -7.12 -24.98
N LYS A 114 -7.57 -6.78 -24.96
CA LYS A 114 -6.71 -6.86 -26.16
C LYS A 114 -6.43 -8.32 -26.53
N LEU A 115 -6.18 -9.17 -25.54
CA LEU A 115 -5.95 -10.61 -25.76
C LEU A 115 -7.17 -11.28 -26.39
N ASP A 116 -8.38 -10.99 -25.90
CA ASP A 116 -9.64 -11.50 -26.47
C ASP A 116 -9.79 -11.14 -27.96
N ARG A 117 -9.36 -9.93 -28.34
CA ARG A 117 -9.39 -9.48 -29.74
C ARG A 117 -8.38 -10.22 -30.63
N ILE A 118 -7.19 -10.52 -30.10
CA ILE A 118 -6.16 -11.29 -30.82
C ILE A 118 -6.63 -12.73 -31.02
N ASN A 119 -7.29 -13.33 -30.02
CA ASN A 119 -7.83 -14.69 -30.11
C ASN A 119 -8.91 -14.86 -31.20
N ILE A 120 -9.65 -13.79 -31.53
CA ILE A 120 -10.66 -13.80 -32.60
C ILE A 120 -10.04 -13.62 -34.01
N GLN A 121 -8.80 -13.15 -34.11
CA GLN A 121 -8.15 -12.80 -35.38
C GLN A 121 -7.22 -13.87 -35.96
N ILE A 122 -7.08 -15.05 -35.32
CA ILE A 122 -6.46 -16.20 -35.98
C ILE A 122 -7.54 -16.82 -36.88
N PRO A 123 -7.47 -16.67 -38.22
CA PRO A 123 -8.36 -17.40 -39.08
C PRO A 123 -7.94 -18.86 -39.00
N GLU A 124 -8.84 -19.74 -38.58
CA GLU A 124 -8.70 -21.17 -38.83
C GLU A 124 -8.48 -21.36 -40.33
N GLY A 125 -7.22 -21.63 -40.70
CA GLY A 125 -6.84 -21.94 -42.06
C GLY A 125 -7.47 -23.24 -42.50
N VAL A 126 -8.49 -23.10 -43.37
CA VAL A 126 -9.06 -24.05 -44.33
C VAL A 126 -8.13 -25.22 -44.73
N SER A 127 -8.63 -26.44 -44.53
CA SER A 127 -8.42 -27.63 -45.38
C SER A 127 -9.48 -28.67 -44.94
N GLY A 128 -10.65 -28.83 -45.57
CA GLY A 128 -10.85 -29.31 -46.93
C GLY A 128 -11.11 -30.83 -46.93
N GLY A 129 -12.39 -31.25 -46.98
CA GLY A 129 -12.79 -32.60 -47.45
C GLY A 129 -13.83 -33.38 -46.63
N GLY A 130 -15.04 -33.54 -47.20
CA GLY A 130 -15.83 -34.78 -47.13
C GLY A 130 -17.07 -34.84 -46.20
N GLU A 131 -18.25 -34.70 -46.82
CA GLU A 131 -19.50 -35.52 -46.70
C GLU A 131 -19.73 -36.39 -45.43
N SER A 132 -20.93 -36.62 -44.87
CA SER A 132 -22.33 -36.23 -45.12
C SER A 132 -23.20 -36.76 -43.94
N SER A 133 -24.33 -36.09 -43.68
CA SER A 133 -25.58 -36.56 -43.03
C SER A 133 -25.55 -37.21 -41.62
N ASN A 134 -26.24 -36.62 -40.63
CA ASN A 134 -27.69 -36.80 -40.41
C ASN A 134 -28.23 -36.08 -39.16
N ALA A 135 -29.53 -35.80 -39.21
CA ALA A 135 -30.35 -35.01 -38.29
C ALA A 135 -30.54 -35.60 -36.88
N ALA A 136 -30.79 -34.72 -35.89
CA ALA A 136 -31.96 -34.77 -35.00
C ALA A 136 -32.02 -33.51 -34.14
N ALA A 137 -33.20 -32.90 -34.07
CA ALA A 137 -33.54 -31.72 -33.28
C ALA A 137 -33.92 -32.08 -31.83
N THR A 138 -33.65 -31.17 -30.89
CA THR A 138 -34.52 -30.67 -29.80
C THR A 138 -33.71 -29.61 -29.03
N ASP A 139 -34.07 -28.33 -29.06
CA ASP A 139 -35.15 -27.61 -28.36
C ASP A 139 -34.69 -26.99 -27.03
N GLN A 140 -35.27 -25.83 -26.74
CA GLN A 140 -34.79 -24.68 -25.95
C GLN A 140 -34.76 -24.91 -24.43
N SER A 141 -33.90 -24.18 -23.71
CA SER A 141 -34.35 -23.31 -22.60
C SER A 141 -33.25 -22.38 -22.10
N SER A 142 -33.62 -21.09 -22.10
CA SER A 142 -33.02 -19.94 -21.45
C SER A 142 -32.85 -20.13 -19.93
N ASP A 143 -31.83 -19.52 -19.33
CA ASP A 143 -32.03 -18.27 -18.59
C ASP A 143 -30.70 -17.70 -18.04
N ASP A 144 -30.40 -16.52 -18.56
CA ASP A 144 -29.46 -15.52 -18.06
C ASP A 144 -30.13 -14.72 -16.94
N GLN A 145 -29.43 -14.52 -15.82
CA GLN A 145 -29.49 -13.23 -15.13
C GLN A 145 -28.35 -13.07 -14.11
N THR A 146 -27.30 -12.39 -14.56
CA THR A 146 -26.29 -11.79 -13.72
C THR A 146 -26.81 -10.46 -13.18
N ALA A 147 -27.43 -10.46 -12.00
CA ALA A 147 -27.90 -9.24 -11.35
C ALA A 147 -26.77 -8.62 -10.50
N GLY A 148 -26.07 -7.65 -11.10
CA GLY A 148 -25.22 -6.72 -10.36
C GLY A 148 -26.04 -5.86 -9.38
N ARG A 149 -25.42 -5.53 -8.24
CA ARG A 149 -25.71 -4.31 -7.46
C ARG A 149 -24.54 -4.02 -6.52
N GLN A 150 -23.56 -3.31 -7.05
CA GLN A 150 -22.56 -2.57 -6.29
C GLN A 150 -23.03 -1.13 -6.16
N SER A 151 -23.32 -0.70 -4.92
CA SER A 151 -23.11 0.67 -4.38
C SER A 151 -24.21 1.10 -3.44
N ARG A 152 -23.86 1.18 -2.14
CA ARG A 152 -24.14 2.37 -1.32
C ARG A 152 -23.29 2.33 -0.04
N PHE A 153 -22.06 2.84 -0.10
CA PHE A 153 -21.34 3.25 1.11
C PHE A 153 -21.73 4.69 1.43
N GLU A 154 -22.67 4.87 2.37
CA GLU A 154 -22.90 6.13 3.06
C GLU A 154 -22.25 6.02 4.44
N MET A 155 -21.09 6.66 4.63
CA MET A 155 -20.51 6.85 5.97
C MET A 155 -21.04 8.15 6.56
N ARG A 156 -21.93 8.03 7.55
CA ARG A 156 -22.34 9.14 8.42
C ARG A 156 -21.45 9.19 9.66
N PHE A 157 -20.57 10.17 9.74
CA PHE A 157 -19.87 10.51 10.97
C PHE A 157 -20.85 11.17 11.95
N ARG A 158 -21.25 10.45 13.00
CA ARG A 158 -21.82 11.06 14.22
C ARG A 158 -20.69 11.32 15.21
N ARG A 159 -20.39 12.60 15.42
CA ARG A 159 -19.61 13.06 16.57
C ARG A 159 -20.46 12.95 17.84
N LYS A 160 -19.87 12.42 18.91
CA LYS A 160 -20.16 12.81 20.29
C LYS A 160 -18.83 12.91 21.02
#